data_AF-A0A2U0S1M8-F1
#
_entry.id   AF-A0A2U0S1M8-F1
#
_cell.length_a   1.000
_cell.length_b   1.000
_cell.length_c   1.000
_cell.angle_alpha   90.00
_cell.angle_beta   90.00
_cell.angle_gamma   90.00
#
_symmetry.space_group_name_H-M   'P 1'
#
loop_
_entity.id
_entity.type
_entity.pdbx_description
1 polymer ?
#
loop_
_entity_poly.entity_id
_entity_poly.type
_entity_poly.pdbx_seq_one_letter_code
_entity_poly.pdbx_strand_id
1 'polypeptide(L)'
;MGNVYTVTGNISGGISVQRSNIIIDGNGHWLLGSNYGTGVYLEHVNDVILQNVKIEGFNSGIYLYHTNSSTVKRNIIIGTGIVVTQPSKGNQIVENTITRGGISFSFVQDSIIRGNDVCRISVLASNNITVNNNRIADDAREDVKLLYTEDVGGIDIDNTDNSNICGNIIERKIIGINIWHCANLKFSNNTLADNQVGFKLHGSSLKYNLHSIDTTNTVNGKQVYFLVNQSDIQVPTDAGWIAAVNCKRISVENWVSTPNWDAVLFINTSDSEIINSTFSGNFNAIRFDLVSNCTISGNQVRNNGYAAFYFEDTIDCTITKNNVMDNFCFFRIWHNSENNTFFHNNFIGNVTGSAAGRDDQNIWDNGLEGNYWEQYNGTDANGDNIGDTKYIIDTHTDSVDKYPLMIPVSSFNVVPEFPSWTPTILALAVITVALISYKRRLHTKIRNKKRACCKHELEKENAKNG
;
A
#
# COMPACT_ATOMS: atom_id res chain seq x y z
N MET A 1 11.48 28.61 32.32
CA MET A 1 11.83 28.93 30.92
C MET A 1 13.28 29.34 30.89
N GLY A 2 14.03 28.82 29.92
CA GLY A 2 15.46 29.09 29.73
C GLY A 2 15.75 30.45 29.12
N ASN A 3 17.05 30.79 29.02
CA ASN A 3 17.49 31.98 28.29
C ASN A 3 17.15 31.86 26.80
N VAL A 4 16.76 32.98 26.18
CA VAL A 4 16.44 33.06 24.74
C VAL A 4 17.62 33.68 24.00
N TYR A 5 18.10 32.98 22.98
CA TYR A 5 19.13 33.44 22.05
C TYR A 5 18.48 33.65 20.69
N THR A 6 18.41 34.90 20.24
CA THR A 6 17.77 35.27 18.97
C THR A 6 18.83 35.62 17.93
N VAL A 7 18.74 35.00 16.76
CA VAL A 7 19.57 35.36 15.61
C VAL A 7 19.07 36.69 15.04
N THR A 8 19.97 37.65 14.82
CA THR A 8 19.64 39.02 14.37
C THR A 8 19.97 39.28 12.90
N GLY A 9 20.50 38.27 12.19
CA GLY A 9 20.87 38.35 10.78
C GLY A 9 21.26 36.99 10.23
N ASN A 10 21.42 36.87 8.92
CA ASN A 10 21.87 35.62 8.31
C ASN A 10 23.31 35.31 8.75
N ILE A 11 23.61 34.01 8.93
CA ILE A 11 24.92 33.52 9.37
C ILE A 11 25.50 32.63 8.27
N SER A 12 26.75 32.89 7.88
CA SER A 12 27.54 31.98 7.06
C SER A 12 28.29 31.01 7.96
N GLY A 13 27.71 29.83 8.19
CA GLY A 13 28.24 28.82 9.11
C GLY A 13 27.15 28.18 9.97
N GLY A 14 27.53 27.10 10.67
CA GLY A 14 26.64 26.37 11.57
C GLY A 14 26.69 26.87 13.01
N ILE A 15 25.72 26.44 13.81
CA ILE A 15 25.62 26.71 15.26
C ILE A 15 25.85 25.40 16.02
N SER A 16 26.82 25.40 16.94
CA SER A 16 26.97 24.32 17.92
C SER A 16 26.35 24.73 19.26
N VAL A 17 25.47 23.89 19.78
CA VAL A 17 24.72 24.12 21.01
C VAL A 17 25.28 23.24 22.10
N GLN A 18 25.94 23.87 23.07
CA GLN A 18 26.63 23.21 24.19
C GLN A 18 25.98 23.52 25.55
N ARG A 19 24.78 24.11 25.55
CA ARG A 19 24.06 24.49 26.76
C ARG A 19 22.62 24.01 26.72
N SER A 20 22.20 23.36 27.80
CA SER A 20 20.82 22.90 28.05
C SER A 20 19.92 24.03 28.58
N ASN A 21 18.61 23.82 28.59
CA ASN A 21 17.61 24.74 29.13
C ASN A 21 17.66 26.13 28.48
N ILE A 22 17.63 26.17 27.15
CA ILE A 22 17.67 27.41 26.37
C ILE A 22 16.69 27.35 25.20
N ILE A 23 16.40 28.53 24.66
CA ILE A 23 15.68 28.69 23.40
C ILE A 23 16.62 29.34 22.40
N ILE A 24 16.71 28.77 21.21
CA ILE A 24 17.38 29.34 20.05
C ILE A 24 16.29 29.68 19.04
N ASP A 25 16.10 30.98 18.80
CA ASP A 25 15.16 31.49 17.82
C ASP A 25 15.93 32.05 16.61
N GLY A 26 15.78 31.39 15.46
CA GLY A 26 16.36 31.85 14.20
C GLY A 26 15.72 33.14 13.69
N ASN A 27 14.54 33.53 14.20
CA ASN A 27 13.79 34.73 13.80
C ASN A 27 13.62 34.85 12.27
N GLY A 28 13.51 33.72 11.57
CA GLY A 28 13.35 33.64 10.11
C GLY A 28 14.63 33.86 9.30
N HIS A 29 15.79 34.00 9.94
CA HIS A 29 17.09 34.16 9.29
C HIS A 29 17.69 32.84 8.83
N TRP A 30 18.61 32.95 7.87
CA TRP A 30 19.31 31.83 7.25
C TRP A 30 20.60 31.47 7.97
N LEU A 31 20.84 30.17 8.12
CA LEU A 31 22.16 29.59 8.23
C LEU A 31 22.54 29.07 6.85
N LEU A 32 23.63 29.58 6.30
CA LEU A 32 24.13 29.26 4.96
C LEU A 32 25.45 28.52 5.08
N GLY A 33 25.49 27.28 4.60
CA GLY A 33 26.70 26.47 4.53
C GLY A 33 27.31 26.44 3.13
N SER A 34 28.40 25.69 2.98
CA SER A 34 29.15 25.49 1.73
C SER A 34 29.07 24.05 1.18
N ASN A 35 27.96 23.36 1.47
CA ASN A 35 27.71 21.93 1.26
C ASN A 35 28.55 20.99 2.14
N TYR A 36 29.03 21.48 3.29
CA TYR A 36 29.76 20.71 4.29
C TYR A 36 29.26 21.03 5.71
N GLY A 37 29.52 20.11 6.65
CA GLY A 37 29.21 20.31 8.06
C GLY A 37 27.72 20.23 8.40
N THR A 38 27.38 20.78 9.57
CA THR A 38 26.04 20.74 10.16
C THR A 38 25.51 22.16 10.38
N GLY A 39 24.25 22.41 10.01
CA GLY A 39 23.60 23.71 10.20
C GLY A 39 23.40 24.03 11.68
N VAL A 40 22.71 23.17 12.43
CA VAL A 40 22.61 23.27 13.89
C VAL A 40 22.92 21.92 14.54
N TYR A 41 23.91 21.89 15.42
CA TYR A 41 24.34 20.68 16.12
C TYR A 41 24.06 20.81 17.62
N LEU A 42 23.18 19.96 18.14
CA LEU A 42 22.88 19.80 19.57
C LEU A 42 23.63 18.57 20.06
N GLU A 43 24.59 18.77 20.95
CA GLU A 43 25.48 17.71 21.42
C GLU A 43 25.45 17.64 22.94
N HIS A 44 24.98 16.51 23.48
CA HIS A 44 24.90 16.27 24.93
C HIS A 44 24.16 17.37 25.71
N VAL A 45 23.11 17.92 25.11
CA VAL A 45 22.26 18.96 25.72
C VAL A 45 20.84 18.46 25.91
N ASN A 46 20.11 19.09 26.82
CA ASN A 46 18.72 18.75 27.10
C ASN A 46 17.85 20.02 27.16
N ASP A 47 16.55 19.86 26.98
CA ASP A 47 15.58 20.93 27.17
C ASP A 47 15.89 22.17 26.30
N VAL A 48 16.33 21.93 25.06
CA VAL A 48 16.59 22.97 24.06
C VAL A 48 15.38 23.12 23.15
N ILE A 49 14.94 24.36 22.93
CA ILE A 49 13.96 24.68 21.89
C ILE A 49 14.68 25.37 20.74
N LEU A 50 14.73 24.73 19.57
CA LEU A 50 15.23 25.32 18.34
C LEU A 50 14.05 25.65 17.43
N GLN A 51 13.91 26.92 17.05
CA GLN A 51 12.77 27.35 16.24
C GLN A 51 13.09 28.42 15.21
N ASN A 52 12.23 28.49 14.19
CA ASN A 52 12.18 29.55 13.18
C ASN A 52 13.52 29.82 12.46
N VAL A 53 14.37 28.80 12.28
CA VAL A 53 15.61 28.92 11.50
C VAL A 53 15.42 28.39 10.09
N LYS A 54 16.06 29.03 9.12
CA LYS A 54 16.15 28.54 7.73
C LYS A 54 17.55 28.00 7.48
N ILE A 55 17.68 26.81 6.91
CA ILE A 55 18.97 26.12 6.77
C ILE A 55 19.13 25.59 5.35
N GLU A 56 20.27 25.89 4.71
CA GLU A 56 20.65 25.38 3.40
C GLU A 56 22.17 25.23 3.29
N GLY A 57 22.62 24.30 2.43
CA GLY A 57 24.02 24.16 2.09
C GLY A 57 24.83 23.41 3.14
N PHE A 58 24.24 22.45 3.85
CA PHE A 58 24.93 21.60 4.81
C PHE A 58 24.74 20.12 4.47
N ASN A 59 25.65 19.26 4.93
CA ASN A 59 25.46 17.81 4.82
C ASN A 59 24.32 17.38 5.75
N SER A 60 24.31 17.89 6.98
CA SER A 60 23.21 17.72 7.94
C SER A 60 22.58 19.05 8.28
N GLY A 61 21.26 19.17 8.18
CA GLY A 61 20.54 20.40 8.51
C GLY A 61 20.56 20.66 10.02
N ILE A 62 19.87 19.80 10.76
CA ILE A 62 19.82 19.83 12.22
C ILE A 62 20.18 18.44 12.73
N TYR A 63 21.11 18.36 13.67
CA TYR A 63 21.60 17.10 14.20
C TYR A 63 21.57 17.10 15.72
N LEU A 64 20.83 16.17 16.31
CA LEU A 64 20.69 15.96 17.74
C LEU A 64 21.42 14.68 18.13
N TYR A 65 22.46 14.81 18.94
CA TYR A 65 23.31 13.72 19.42
C TYR A 65 23.28 13.69 20.95
N HIS A 66 22.85 12.55 21.53
CA HIS A 66 22.66 12.43 22.99
C HIS A 66 21.84 13.58 23.59
N THR A 67 20.74 13.92 22.91
CA THR A 67 19.90 15.05 23.27
C THR A 67 18.56 14.56 23.82
N ASN A 68 18.08 15.14 24.92
CA ASN A 68 16.79 14.75 25.49
C ASN A 68 15.85 15.93 25.69
N SER A 69 14.55 15.64 25.72
CA SER A 69 13.48 16.59 26.05
C SER A 69 13.51 17.88 25.21
N SER A 70 14.09 17.83 24.02
CA SER A 70 14.32 19.01 23.18
C SER A 70 13.30 19.08 22.05
N THR A 71 12.98 20.30 21.62
CA THR A 71 11.98 20.56 20.58
C THR A 71 12.61 21.30 19.41
N VAL A 72 12.50 20.73 18.21
CA VAL A 72 12.88 21.37 16.95
C VAL A 72 11.60 21.69 16.19
N LYS A 73 11.27 22.98 16.03
CA LYS A 73 9.98 23.37 15.45
C LYS A 73 9.99 24.54 14.49
N ARG A 74 9.10 24.51 13.49
CA ARG A 74 8.89 25.60 12.53
C ARG A 74 10.16 26.06 11.81
N ASN A 75 11.04 25.11 11.48
CA ASN A 75 12.24 25.37 10.71
C ASN A 75 12.01 25.03 9.24
N ILE A 76 12.73 25.71 8.36
CA ILE A 76 12.74 25.43 6.92
C ILE A 76 14.13 24.90 6.57
N ILE A 77 14.20 23.70 5.99
CA ILE A 77 15.46 23.03 5.66
C ILE A 77 15.42 22.61 4.19
N ILE A 78 16.48 22.89 3.44
CA ILE A 78 16.55 22.61 2.00
C ILE A 78 17.76 21.73 1.70
N GLY A 79 17.52 20.60 1.00
CA GLY A 79 18.55 19.71 0.48
C GLY A 79 19.24 18.82 1.54
N THR A 80 18.72 18.81 2.77
CA THR A 80 19.19 17.99 3.89
C THR A 80 18.05 17.79 4.89
N GLY A 81 18.30 17.16 6.04
CA GLY A 81 17.26 16.76 6.98
C GLY A 81 17.53 17.08 8.45
N ILE A 82 16.68 16.52 9.29
CA ILE A 82 16.82 16.49 10.74
C ILE A 82 17.20 15.07 11.15
N VAL A 83 18.28 14.93 11.92
CA VAL A 83 18.73 13.65 12.46
C VAL A 83 18.69 13.70 13.97
N VAL A 84 18.10 12.69 14.60
CA VAL A 84 18.13 12.47 16.04
C VAL A 84 18.71 11.07 16.27
N THR A 85 19.84 10.99 16.98
CA THR A 85 20.57 9.72 17.08
C THR A 85 21.33 9.55 18.39
N GLN A 86 21.69 8.27 18.66
CA GLN A 86 22.26 7.77 19.92
C GLN A 86 21.28 7.99 21.06
N PRO A 87 21.34 7.22 22.17
CA PRO A 87 20.27 7.23 23.17
C PRO A 87 19.79 8.65 23.49
N SER A 88 18.64 8.98 22.91
CA SER A 88 18.04 10.30 22.86
C SER A 88 16.56 10.07 23.10
N LYS A 89 15.97 10.86 23.99
CA LYS A 89 14.64 10.57 24.52
C LYS A 89 13.80 11.82 24.69
N GLY A 90 12.48 11.69 24.51
CA GLY A 90 11.56 12.79 24.79
C GLY A 90 11.65 13.95 23.80
N ASN A 91 12.28 13.76 22.64
CA ASN A 91 12.45 14.83 21.66
C ASN A 91 11.20 15.00 20.81
N GLN A 92 10.98 16.23 20.34
CA GLN A 92 9.82 16.58 19.52
C GLN A 92 10.29 17.31 18.27
N ILE A 93 10.02 16.73 17.10
CA ILE A 93 10.25 17.35 15.79
C ILE A 93 8.89 17.75 15.23
N VAL A 94 8.60 19.06 15.24
CA VAL A 94 7.23 19.57 15.10
C VAL A 94 7.12 20.68 14.07
N GLU A 95 6.18 20.58 13.13
CA GLU A 95 5.85 21.69 12.21
C GLU A 95 7.04 22.18 11.36
N ASN A 96 8.00 21.32 11.02
CA ASN A 96 9.11 21.68 10.13
C ASN A 96 8.75 21.41 8.67
N THR A 97 9.33 22.21 7.77
CA THR A 97 9.24 22.02 6.32
C THR A 97 10.63 21.63 5.81
N ILE A 98 10.76 20.45 5.21
CA ILE A 98 12.02 19.93 4.70
C ILE A 98 11.84 19.54 3.23
N THR A 99 12.52 20.25 2.34
CA THR A 99 12.47 19.98 0.89
C THR A 99 13.73 19.25 0.46
N ARG A 100 13.59 18.18 -0.34
CA ARG A 100 14.71 17.30 -0.75
C ARG A 100 15.48 16.75 0.45
N GLY A 101 14.75 16.31 1.47
CA GLY A 101 15.29 15.78 2.72
C GLY A 101 14.19 15.20 3.60
N GLY A 102 14.58 14.71 4.78
CA GLY A 102 13.66 14.02 5.68
C GLY A 102 14.01 14.14 7.16
N ILE A 103 13.31 13.35 7.96
CA ILE A 103 13.57 13.20 9.40
C ILE A 103 14.04 11.77 9.66
N SER A 104 15.14 11.62 10.39
CA SER A 104 15.70 10.31 10.76
C SER A 104 15.88 10.19 12.26
N PHE A 105 15.24 9.18 12.85
CA PHE A 105 15.42 8.76 14.24
C PHE A 105 16.18 7.44 14.27
N SER A 106 17.30 7.39 14.98
CA SER A 106 18.08 6.17 15.18
C SER A 106 18.43 5.98 16.65
N PHE A 107 18.02 4.87 17.27
CA PHE A 107 18.23 4.63 18.70
C PHE A 107 17.54 5.67 19.61
N VAL A 108 16.32 6.06 19.25
CA VAL A 108 15.52 7.10 19.93
C VAL A 108 14.39 6.47 20.74
N GLN A 109 14.01 7.09 21.86
CA GLN A 109 12.91 6.62 22.70
C GLN A 109 11.90 7.73 23.03
N ASP A 110 10.64 7.36 23.26
CA ASP A 110 9.58 8.24 23.80
C ASP A 110 9.51 9.61 23.10
N SER A 111 9.64 9.63 21.77
CA SER A 111 9.82 10.85 20.98
C SER A 111 8.76 10.99 19.89
N ILE A 112 8.58 12.21 19.40
CA ILE A 112 7.45 12.58 18.54
C ILE A 112 7.94 13.25 17.26
N ILE A 113 7.38 12.84 16.12
CA ILE A 113 7.47 13.51 14.82
C ILE A 113 6.05 13.94 14.42
N ARG A 114 5.75 15.24 14.47
CA ARG A 114 4.38 15.74 14.29
C ARG A 114 4.23 16.95 13.37
N GLY A 115 3.26 16.91 12.47
CA GLY A 115 2.87 18.10 11.70
C GLY A 115 3.93 18.60 10.71
N ASN A 116 4.91 17.77 10.34
CA ASN A 116 5.97 18.16 9.41
C ASN A 116 5.54 17.92 7.96
N ASP A 117 6.12 18.68 7.03
CA ASP A 117 6.01 18.49 5.57
C ASP A 117 7.40 18.12 5.03
N VAL A 118 7.59 16.86 4.64
CA VAL A 118 8.90 16.25 4.37
C VAL A 118 8.85 15.27 3.20
N CYS A 119 10.00 14.89 2.64
CA CYS A 119 10.05 13.86 1.58
C CYS A 119 10.12 12.42 2.14
N ARG A 120 10.62 12.24 3.36
CA ARG A 120 10.76 10.93 4.03
C ARG A 120 10.83 11.04 5.56
N ILE A 121 10.35 10.01 6.25
CA ILE A 121 10.60 9.75 7.67
C ILE A 121 11.22 8.36 7.82
N SER A 122 12.33 8.25 8.55
CA SER A 122 12.94 6.97 8.91
C SER A 122 13.05 6.84 10.42
N VAL A 123 12.64 5.68 10.95
CA VAL A 123 12.70 5.34 12.37
C VAL A 123 13.37 3.97 12.50
N LEU A 124 14.59 3.98 13.03
CA LEU A 124 15.46 2.81 13.15
C LEU A 124 15.78 2.51 14.62
N ALA A 125 15.70 1.24 15.00
CA ALA A 125 16.15 0.73 16.30
C ALA A 125 15.62 1.56 17.49
N SER A 126 14.37 2.01 17.40
CA SER A 126 13.76 2.98 18.31
C SER A 126 12.57 2.37 19.05
N ASN A 127 12.06 3.04 20.08
CA ASN A 127 10.92 2.51 20.83
C ASN A 127 10.00 3.62 21.33
N ASN A 128 8.69 3.35 21.41
CA ASN A 128 7.68 4.31 21.85
C ASN A 128 7.70 5.63 21.03
N ILE A 129 7.81 5.52 19.71
CA ILE A 129 7.81 6.68 18.81
C ILE A 129 6.38 6.98 18.38
N THR A 130 6.02 8.27 18.34
CA THR A 130 4.78 8.73 17.72
C THR A 130 5.08 9.52 16.45
N VAL A 131 4.62 9.03 15.30
CA VAL A 131 4.68 9.72 14.02
C VAL A 131 3.27 10.12 13.62
N ASN A 132 2.92 11.40 13.75
CA ASN A 132 1.53 11.80 13.50
C ASN A 132 1.29 13.12 12.75
N ASN A 133 0.23 13.13 11.95
CA ASN A 133 -0.22 14.32 11.22
C ASN A 133 0.86 14.94 10.32
N ASN A 134 1.78 14.14 9.79
CA ASN A 134 2.79 14.62 8.86
C ASN A 134 2.28 14.47 7.41
N ARG A 135 2.76 15.36 6.54
CA ARG A 135 2.66 15.20 5.09
C ARG A 135 4.02 14.69 4.59
N ILE A 136 4.01 13.53 3.96
CA ILE A 136 5.20 12.89 3.39
C ILE A 136 4.98 12.74 1.90
N ALA A 137 5.63 13.56 1.09
CA ALA A 137 5.44 13.46 -0.35
C ALA A 137 6.62 13.97 -1.17
N ASP A 138 6.75 13.38 -2.35
CA ASP A 138 7.63 13.90 -3.41
C ASP A 138 6.84 14.89 -4.29
N ASP A 139 7.57 15.66 -5.10
CA ASP A 139 7.00 16.64 -6.03
C ASP A 139 6.17 15.93 -7.12
N ALA A 140 6.65 14.78 -7.59
CA ALA A 140 5.99 13.92 -8.56
C ALA A 140 6.22 12.44 -8.21
N ARG A 141 5.30 11.57 -8.67
CA ARG A 141 5.45 10.12 -8.56
C ARG A 141 6.38 9.62 -9.65
N GLU A 142 7.40 8.86 -9.26
CA GLU A 142 8.32 8.20 -10.19
C GLU A 142 8.28 6.68 -9.96
N ASP A 143 7.58 5.98 -10.84
CA ASP A 143 7.48 4.52 -10.78
C ASP A 143 8.78 3.87 -11.24
N VAL A 144 9.15 2.80 -10.54
CA VAL A 144 10.37 2.03 -10.79
C VAL A 144 10.05 0.57 -11.01
N LYS A 145 10.99 -0.20 -11.56
CA LYS A 145 10.84 -1.66 -11.57
C LYS A 145 11.03 -2.20 -10.15
N LEU A 146 9.94 -2.69 -9.55
CA LEU A 146 9.89 -3.07 -8.13
C LEU A 146 10.95 -4.13 -7.72
N LEU A 147 11.48 -4.94 -8.64
CA LEU A 147 12.57 -5.90 -8.35
C LEU A 147 13.87 -5.27 -7.85
N TYR A 148 14.17 -4.04 -8.27
CA TYR A 148 15.49 -3.43 -8.08
C TYR A 148 15.45 -2.23 -7.13
N THR A 149 14.37 -2.07 -6.37
CA THR A 149 14.19 -0.91 -5.51
C THR A 149 14.93 -1.12 -4.21
N GLU A 150 15.91 -0.26 -3.92
CA GLU A 150 16.42 -0.09 -2.57
C GLU A 150 15.28 0.47 -1.70
N ASP A 151 14.99 -0.18 -0.58
CA ASP A 151 13.82 0.00 0.29
C ASP A 151 13.60 1.45 0.79
N VAL A 152 13.05 2.31 -0.06
CA VAL A 152 12.76 3.71 0.30
C VAL A 152 11.26 3.94 0.38
N GLY A 153 10.72 3.77 1.58
CA GLY A 153 9.38 4.19 1.94
C GLY A 153 9.24 5.72 2.06
N GLY A 154 7.99 6.18 2.05
CA GLY A 154 7.66 7.49 2.63
C GLY A 154 7.93 7.48 4.13
N ILE A 155 7.41 6.45 4.82
CA ILE A 155 7.74 6.15 6.21
C ILE A 155 8.40 4.77 6.26
N ASP A 156 9.63 4.72 6.75
CA ASP A 156 10.34 3.47 7.05
C ASP A 156 10.48 3.27 8.54
N ILE A 157 10.14 2.07 8.98
CA ILE A 157 10.19 1.66 10.38
C ILE A 157 10.93 0.34 10.44
N ASP A 158 12.10 0.35 11.08
CA ASP A 158 13.01 -0.79 11.15
C ASP A 158 13.42 -1.05 12.61
N ASN A 159 13.31 -2.29 13.06
CA ASN A 159 13.70 -2.75 14.40
C ASN A 159 13.11 -1.84 15.50
N THR A 160 11.88 -1.38 15.29
CA THR A 160 11.24 -0.36 16.14
C THR A 160 9.95 -0.88 16.70
N ASP A 161 9.80 -0.77 18.02
CA ASP A 161 8.69 -1.39 18.75
C ASP A 161 7.77 -0.35 19.40
N ASN A 162 6.57 -0.80 19.75
CA ASN A 162 5.62 -0.08 20.61
C ASN A 162 5.29 1.34 20.14
N SER A 163 5.27 1.55 18.82
CA SER A 163 5.18 2.88 18.21
C SER A 163 3.84 3.12 17.53
N ASN A 164 3.41 4.38 17.49
CA ASN A 164 2.13 4.81 16.94
C ASN A 164 2.31 5.69 15.71
N ILE A 165 1.66 5.33 14.62
CA ILE A 165 1.74 6.02 13.34
C ILE A 165 0.33 6.41 12.97
N CYS A 166 -0.02 7.70 13.04
CA CYS A 166 -1.40 8.10 12.84
C CYS A 166 -1.63 9.45 12.16
N GLY A 167 -2.69 9.55 11.36
CA GLY A 167 -3.07 10.80 10.72
C GLY A 167 -2.09 11.29 9.64
N ASN A 168 -1.16 10.47 9.18
CA ASN A 168 -0.18 10.88 8.17
C ASN A 168 -0.76 10.78 6.76
N ILE A 169 -0.35 11.70 5.88
CA ILE A 169 -0.67 11.70 4.46
C ILE A 169 0.62 11.36 3.72
N ILE A 170 0.66 10.21 3.03
CA ILE A 170 1.83 9.70 2.31
C ILE A 170 1.50 9.56 0.84
N GLU A 171 2.19 10.32 -0.01
CA GLU A 171 1.83 10.43 -1.43
C GLU A 171 3.02 10.44 -2.37
N ARG A 172 2.80 9.93 -3.59
CA ARG A 172 3.78 9.97 -4.69
C ARG A 172 5.11 9.31 -4.35
N LYS A 173 5.06 8.27 -3.51
CA LYS A 173 6.21 7.44 -3.13
C LYS A 173 6.24 6.16 -3.93
N ILE A 174 7.42 5.56 -4.05
CA ILE A 174 7.56 4.18 -4.53
C ILE A 174 6.86 3.24 -3.53
N ILE A 175 7.28 3.27 -2.26
CA ILE A 175 6.60 2.54 -1.17
C ILE A 175 5.98 3.56 -0.23
N GLY A 176 4.70 3.41 0.12
CA GLY A 176 4.06 4.28 1.11
C GLY A 176 4.64 4.08 2.50
N ILE A 177 4.39 2.91 3.10
CA ILE A 177 4.88 2.53 4.43
C ILE A 177 5.64 1.21 4.34
N ASN A 178 6.86 1.20 4.89
CA ASN A 178 7.71 0.02 5.00
C ASN A 178 7.96 -0.32 6.46
N ILE A 179 7.64 -1.57 6.84
CA ILE A 179 7.76 -2.10 8.18
C ILE A 179 8.69 -3.31 8.14
N TRP A 180 9.80 -3.23 8.87
CA TRP A 180 10.82 -4.28 8.93
C TRP A 180 11.14 -4.66 10.37
N HIS A 181 10.90 -5.93 10.73
CA HIS A 181 11.27 -6.50 12.03
C HIS A 181 10.81 -5.67 13.24
N CYS A 182 9.59 -5.16 13.18
CA CYS A 182 8.98 -4.35 14.23
C CYS A 182 7.99 -5.17 15.05
N ALA A 183 7.67 -4.76 16.28
CA ALA A 183 6.63 -5.38 17.10
C ALA A 183 5.68 -4.33 17.70
N ASN A 184 4.41 -4.70 17.86
CA ASN A 184 3.40 -3.89 18.55
C ASN A 184 3.27 -2.45 17.99
N LEU A 185 3.30 -2.32 16.67
CA LEU A 185 2.98 -1.05 16.01
C LEU A 185 1.47 -0.81 15.98
N LYS A 186 1.08 0.46 16.04
CA LYS A 186 -0.31 0.92 15.92
C LYS A 186 -0.44 1.90 14.75
N PHE A 187 -1.39 1.64 13.86
CA PHE A 187 -1.67 2.49 12.70
C PHE A 187 -3.15 2.89 12.70
N SER A 188 -3.42 4.20 12.58
CA SER A 188 -4.79 4.72 12.45
C SER A 188 -4.82 6.03 11.64
N ASN A 189 -5.86 6.24 10.85
CA ASN A 189 -6.12 7.46 10.07
C ASN A 189 -4.97 7.86 9.11
N ASN A 190 -4.13 6.92 8.66
CA ASN A 190 -3.14 7.22 7.64
C ASN A 190 -3.76 7.12 6.24
N THR A 191 -3.38 8.04 5.36
CA THR A 191 -3.81 8.06 3.96
C THR A 191 -2.60 7.80 3.07
N LEU A 192 -2.60 6.68 2.36
CA LEU A 192 -1.59 6.35 1.35
C LEU A 192 -2.24 6.56 -0.02
N ALA A 193 -1.88 7.63 -0.72
CA ALA A 193 -2.52 8.00 -1.98
C ALA A 193 -1.50 8.21 -3.10
N ASP A 194 -1.77 7.65 -4.28
CA ASP A 194 -0.90 7.76 -5.44
C ASP A 194 0.55 7.36 -5.15
N ASN A 195 0.73 6.28 -4.38
CA ASN A 195 2.02 5.60 -4.25
C ASN A 195 2.07 4.46 -5.28
N GLN A 196 3.28 4.05 -5.68
CA GLN A 196 3.43 2.88 -6.55
C GLN A 196 2.92 1.62 -5.85
N VAL A 197 3.27 1.45 -4.57
CA VAL A 197 2.71 0.43 -3.68
C VAL A 197 2.43 1.01 -2.28
N GLY A 198 1.35 0.55 -1.65
CA GLY A 198 0.91 1.02 -0.33
C GLY A 198 1.79 0.52 0.83
N PHE A 199 1.45 -0.65 1.37
CA PHE A 199 2.14 -1.25 2.52
C PHE A 199 3.15 -2.31 2.10
N LYS A 200 4.28 -2.32 2.80
CA LYS A 200 5.28 -3.41 2.82
C LYS A 200 5.49 -3.84 4.27
N LEU A 201 5.20 -5.11 4.57
CA LEU A 201 5.36 -5.68 5.90
C LEU A 201 6.26 -6.90 5.85
N HIS A 202 7.28 -6.92 6.71
CA HIS A 202 8.15 -8.07 6.88
C HIS A 202 8.51 -8.27 8.37
N GLY A 203 8.04 -9.37 8.94
CA GLY A 203 8.42 -9.84 10.27
C GLY A 203 9.03 -11.24 10.20
N SER A 204 10.16 -11.45 10.88
CA SER A 204 10.89 -12.73 10.85
C SER A 204 10.30 -13.82 11.76
N SER A 205 9.17 -13.54 12.42
CA SER A 205 8.43 -14.47 13.27
C SER A 205 7.03 -13.91 13.52
N LEU A 206 6.11 -14.74 14.01
CA LEU A 206 4.74 -14.31 14.32
C LEU A 206 4.69 -13.05 15.20
N LYS A 207 5.56 -12.93 16.20
CA LYS A 207 5.65 -11.75 17.08
C LYS A 207 5.83 -10.45 16.30
N TYR A 208 6.63 -10.47 15.24
CA TYR A 208 6.94 -9.29 14.42
C TYR A 208 5.90 -9.00 13.34
N ASN A 209 4.87 -9.83 13.23
CA ASN A 209 3.74 -9.62 12.32
C ASN A 209 2.46 -9.22 13.08
N LEU A 210 2.45 -9.30 14.42
CA LEU A 210 1.31 -8.90 15.25
C LEU A 210 1.32 -7.38 15.49
N HIS A 211 0.50 -6.67 14.72
CA HIS A 211 0.31 -5.21 14.80
C HIS A 211 -1.17 -4.86 14.97
N SER A 212 -1.46 -3.60 15.28
CA SER A 212 -2.81 -3.06 15.30
C SER A 212 -2.94 -2.01 14.19
N ILE A 213 -3.46 -2.42 13.04
CA ILE A 213 -3.70 -1.55 11.89
C ILE A 213 -5.22 -1.53 11.67
N ASP A 214 -5.88 -0.45 12.03
CA ASP A 214 -7.34 -0.38 11.95
C ASP A 214 -7.83 0.04 10.54
N THR A 215 -9.14 -0.05 10.32
CA THR A 215 -9.81 0.26 9.04
C THR A 215 -9.88 1.75 8.73
N THR A 216 -9.42 2.62 9.63
CA THR A 216 -9.35 4.07 9.35
C THR A 216 -8.15 4.43 8.48
N ASN A 217 -7.19 3.51 8.31
CA ASN A 217 -6.14 3.64 7.32
C ASN A 217 -6.68 3.37 5.91
N THR A 218 -6.19 4.11 4.92
CA THR A 218 -6.61 3.95 3.54
C THR A 218 -5.45 3.81 2.57
N VAL A 219 -5.65 3.00 1.53
CA VAL A 219 -4.82 2.94 0.32
C VAL A 219 -5.68 3.37 -0.85
N ASN A 220 -5.30 4.47 -1.52
CA ASN A 220 -6.05 5.08 -2.62
C ASN A 220 -7.54 5.31 -2.28
N GLY A 221 -7.82 5.75 -1.05
CA GLY A 221 -9.16 6.05 -0.55
C GLY A 221 -9.98 4.83 -0.09
N LYS A 222 -9.45 3.62 -0.21
CA LYS A 222 -10.10 2.37 0.24
C LYS A 222 -9.56 1.90 1.59
N GLN A 223 -10.42 1.34 2.45
CA GLN A 223 -10.06 0.94 3.82
C GLN A 223 -9.10 -0.25 3.86
N VAL A 224 -8.13 -0.23 4.78
CA VAL A 224 -7.22 -1.35 5.03
C VAL A 224 -7.89 -2.38 5.95
N TYR A 225 -7.75 -3.67 5.62
CA TYR A 225 -8.20 -4.79 6.43
C TYR A 225 -6.99 -5.62 6.89
N PHE A 226 -6.50 -5.31 8.08
CA PHE A 226 -5.43 -6.05 8.76
C PHE A 226 -6.04 -6.89 9.89
N LEU A 227 -6.29 -8.16 9.60
CA LEU A 227 -6.97 -9.09 10.50
C LEU A 227 -5.94 -9.79 11.39
N VAL A 228 -6.18 -9.80 12.69
CA VAL A 228 -5.31 -10.45 13.68
C VAL A 228 -6.14 -11.31 14.62
N ASN A 229 -5.79 -12.59 14.74
CA ASN A 229 -6.50 -13.54 15.61
C ASN A 229 -8.01 -13.61 15.32
N GLN A 230 -8.41 -13.47 14.06
CA GLN A 230 -9.81 -13.48 13.65
C GLN A 230 -10.19 -14.80 12.96
N SER A 231 -11.48 -15.11 12.96
CA SER A 231 -12.01 -16.20 12.17
C SER A 231 -13.38 -15.89 11.59
N ASP A 232 -13.77 -16.60 10.53
CA ASP A 232 -15.09 -16.51 9.90
C ASP A 232 -15.38 -15.11 9.32
N ILE A 233 -14.40 -14.55 8.60
CA ILE A 233 -14.49 -13.20 8.05
C ILE A 233 -14.53 -13.25 6.52
N GLN A 234 -15.61 -12.70 5.95
CA GLN A 234 -15.64 -12.25 4.56
C GLN A 234 -15.03 -10.86 4.48
N VAL A 235 -13.94 -10.70 3.74
CA VAL A 235 -13.34 -9.39 3.52
C VAL A 235 -14.18 -8.60 2.50
N PRO A 236 -14.45 -7.29 2.73
CA PRO A 236 -15.17 -6.47 1.77
C PRO A 236 -14.46 -6.34 0.42
N THR A 237 -15.24 -6.31 -0.66
CA THR A 237 -14.75 -6.28 -2.05
C THR A 237 -14.11 -4.95 -2.46
N ASP A 238 -14.20 -3.93 -1.61
CA ASP A 238 -13.61 -2.60 -1.80
C ASP A 238 -12.45 -2.32 -0.83
N ALA A 239 -11.84 -3.37 -0.25
CA ALA A 239 -10.63 -3.25 0.54
C ALA A 239 -9.47 -2.58 -0.23
N GLY A 240 -8.72 -1.72 0.46
CA GLY A 240 -7.50 -1.08 -0.04
C GLY A 240 -6.28 -1.98 0.12
N TRP A 241 -6.18 -2.72 1.21
CA TRP A 241 -5.15 -3.74 1.41
C TRP A 241 -5.69 -4.82 2.33
N ILE A 242 -5.25 -6.06 2.12
CA ILE A 242 -5.72 -7.23 2.87
C ILE A 242 -4.51 -7.96 3.44
N ALA A 243 -4.45 -8.06 4.77
CA ALA A 243 -3.52 -8.94 5.46
C ALA A 243 -4.24 -9.70 6.58
N ALA A 244 -3.93 -10.98 6.74
CA ALA A 244 -4.46 -11.82 7.80
C ALA A 244 -3.32 -12.50 8.54
N VAL A 245 -3.24 -12.27 9.85
CA VAL A 245 -2.17 -12.76 10.72
C VAL A 245 -2.78 -13.62 11.83
N ASN A 246 -2.35 -14.87 11.93
CA ASN A 246 -2.90 -15.84 12.89
C ASN A 246 -4.43 -15.99 12.77
N CYS A 247 -4.93 -16.14 11.54
CA CYS A 247 -6.36 -16.14 11.25
C CYS A 247 -6.84 -17.51 10.75
N LYS A 248 -8.16 -17.68 10.65
CA LYS A 248 -8.76 -18.93 10.18
C LYS A 248 -10.07 -18.67 9.44
N ARG A 249 -10.39 -19.38 8.35
CA ARG A 249 -11.67 -19.17 7.62
C ARG A 249 -11.87 -17.70 7.21
N ILE A 250 -10.85 -17.15 6.55
CA ILE A 250 -10.90 -15.85 5.91
C ILE A 250 -11.27 -16.06 4.45
N SER A 251 -12.23 -15.29 3.95
CA SER A 251 -12.68 -15.36 2.56
C SER A 251 -12.45 -14.02 1.86
N VAL A 252 -11.70 -14.07 0.77
CA VAL A 252 -11.42 -12.93 -0.13
C VAL A 252 -12.00 -13.28 -1.49
N GLU A 253 -13.17 -12.70 -1.81
CA GLU A 253 -13.89 -13.03 -3.03
C GLU A 253 -14.21 -11.80 -3.86
N ASN A 254 -14.16 -11.93 -5.19
CA ASN A 254 -14.56 -10.87 -6.13
C ASN A 254 -13.85 -9.53 -5.87
N TRP A 255 -12.61 -9.59 -5.38
CA TRP A 255 -11.82 -8.41 -5.03
C TRP A 255 -10.94 -7.98 -6.21
N VAL A 256 -10.82 -6.68 -6.43
CA VAL A 256 -9.84 -6.09 -7.35
C VAL A 256 -8.79 -5.39 -6.52
N SER A 257 -7.56 -5.92 -6.56
CA SER A 257 -6.48 -5.43 -5.72
C SER A 257 -6.13 -3.97 -6.00
N THR A 258 -5.73 -3.25 -4.95
CA THR A 258 -4.97 -2.01 -5.14
C THR A 258 -3.48 -2.30 -5.02
N PRO A 259 -2.61 -1.55 -5.72
CA PRO A 259 -1.17 -1.73 -5.67
C PRO A 259 -0.60 -1.70 -4.24
N ASN A 260 -0.13 -2.84 -3.78
CA ASN A 260 0.60 -3.02 -2.52
C ASN A 260 1.85 -3.86 -2.75
N TRP A 261 2.72 -3.95 -1.74
CA TRP A 261 3.88 -4.83 -1.84
C TRP A 261 3.39 -6.28 -1.96
N ASP A 262 2.60 -6.73 -0.99
CA ASP A 262 1.86 -7.98 -1.09
C ASP A 262 0.37 -7.63 -1.20
N ALA A 263 -0.29 -7.96 -2.31
CA ALA A 263 -1.70 -7.59 -2.49
C ALA A 263 -2.60 -8.24 -1.42
N VAL A 264 -2.44 -9.55 -1.27
CA VAL A 264 -2.92 -10.32 -0.11
C VAL A 264 -1.70 -10.92 0.60
N LEU A 265 -1.64 -10.70 1.92
CA LEU A 265 -0.64 -11.27 2.81
C LEU A 265 -1.30 -12.13 3.89
N PHE A 266 -1.17 -13.46 3.80
CA PHE A 266 -1.59 -14.36 4.87
C PHE A 266 -0.36 -14.87 5.61
N ILE A 267 -0.39 -14.74 6.94
CA ILE A 267 0.66 -15.17 7.86
C ILE A 267 0.03 -16.05 8.93
N ASN A 268 0.54 -17.26 9.14
CA ASN A 268 0.03 -18.22 10.13
C ASN A 268 -1.50 -18.40 10.02
N THR A 269 -2.02 -18.54 8.80
CA THR A 269 -3.48 -18.53 8.53
C THR A 269 -3.92 -19.86 7.93
N SER A 270 -5.10 -20.35 8.28
CA SER A 270 -5.59 -21.66 7.79
C SER A 270 -7.05 -21.69 7.37
N ASP A 271 -7.44 -22.76 6.66
CA ASP A 271 -8.82 -23.04 6.26
C ASP A 271 -9.48 -21.85 5.56
N SER A 272 -8.73 -21.11 4.72
CA SER A 272 -9.13 -19.82 4.13
C SER A 272 -9.16 -19.87 2.61
N GLU A 273 -9.82 -18.91 1.98
CA GLU A 273 -10.05 -18.92 0.53
C GLU A 273 -9.84 -17.55 -0.13
N ILE A 274 -9.29 -17.59 -1.35
CA ILE A 274 -9.10 -16.45 -2.24
C ILE A 274 -9.69 -16.81 -3.60
N ILE A 275 -10.86 -16.26 -3.91
CA ILE A 275 -11.69 -16.74 -5.03
C ILE A 275 -12.09 -15.60 -5.97
N ASN A 276 -12.10 -15.86 -7.29
CA ASN A 276 -12.66 -14.96 -8.32
C ASN A 276 -12.17 -13.51 -8.25
N SER A 277 -10.93 -13.30 -7.82
CA SER A 277 -10.34 -11.99 -7.59
C SER A 277 -9.31 -11.64 -8.66
N THR A 278 -9.05 -10.34 -8.82
CA THR A 278 -8.09 -9.79 -9.79
C THR A 278 -6.93 -9.12 -9.09
N PHE A 279 -5.70 -9.54 -9.43
CA PHE A 279 -4.46 -9.08 -8.84
C PHE A 279 -3.55 -8.47 -9.90
N SER A 280 -3.32 -7.16 -9.83
CA SER A 280 -2.41 -6.49 -10.76
C SER A 280 -1.70 -5.28 -10.17
N GLY A 281 -0.47 -5.01 -10.64
CA GLY A 281 0.32 -3.85 -10.22
C GLY A 281 0.93 -3.95 -8.82
N ASN A 282 0.96 -5.14 -8.21
CA ASN A 282 1.54 -5.38 -6.89
C ASN A 282 2.99 -5.84 -7.02
N PHE A 283 3.77 -5.89 -5.94
CA PHE A 283 5.06 -6.60 -5.99
C PHE A 283 4.82 -8.12 -6.04
N ASN A 284 4.19 -8.70 -5.02
CA ASN A 284 3.61 -10.04 -5.07
C ASN A 284 2.08 -9.94 -5.13
N ALA A 285 1.45 -10.82 -5.91
CA ALA A 285 -0.01 -10.89 -5.92
C ALA A 285 -0.56 -11.54 -4.65
N ILE A 286 -0.12 -12.78 -4.36
CA ILE A 286 -0.53 -13.51 -3.16
C ILE A 286 0.72 -14.03 -2.46
N ARG A 287 0.89 -13.63 -1.20
CA ARG A 287 1.97 -14.10 -0.34
C ARG A 287 1.42 -14.86 0.87
N PHE A 288 1.83 -16.12 1.00
CA PHE A 288 1.55 -17.00 2.11
C PHE A 288 2.84 -17.29 2.90
N ASP A 289 2.75 -17.18 4.21
CA ASP A 289 3.81 -17.46 5.18
C ASP A 289 3.19 -18.28 6.32
N LEU A 290 3.64 -19.52 6.54
CA LEU A 290 3.08 -20.45 7.53
C LEU A 290 1.57 -20.71 7.33
N VAL A 291 1.13 -20.88 6.09
CA VAL A 291 -0.30 -21.04 5.74
C VAL A 291 -0.66 -22.52 5.51
N SER A 292 -1.87 -22.94 5.88
CA SER A 292 -2.30 -24.32 5.64
C SER A 292 -3.76 -24.49 5.25
N ASN A 293 -4.05 -25.52 4.45
CA ASN A 293 -5.41 -25.91 4.06
C ASN A 293 -6.24 -24.75 3.46
N CYS A 294 -5.61 -23.95 2.59
CA CYS A 294 -6.26 -22.83 1.93
C CYS A 294 -6.56 -23.10 0.44
N THR A 295 -7.52 -22.38 -0.13
CA THR A 295 -7.89 -22.48 -1.54
C THR A 295 -7.66 -21.17 -2.28
N ILE A 296 -6.94 -21.22 -3.41
CA ILE A 296 -6.79 -20.11 -4.35
C ILE A 296 -7.47 -20.52 -5.66
N SER A 297 -8.61 -19.92 -6.01
CA SER A 297 -9.35 -20.37 -7.20
C SER A 297 -10.02 -19.31 -8.05
N GLY A 298 -10.04 -19.51 -9.37
CA GLY A 298 -10.78 -18.62 -10.29
C GLY A 298 -10.17 -17.23 -10.46
N ASN A 299 -8.94 -16.99 -9.99
CA ASN A 299 -8.36 -15.65 -9.94
C ASN A 299 -7.70 -15.25 -11.27
N GLN A 300 -7.67 -13.94 -11.54
CA GLN A 300 -6.88 -13.32 -12.60
C GLN A 300 -5.62 -12.69 -11.99
N VAL A 301 -4.46 -13.31 -12.16
CA VAL A 301 -3.20 -12.86 -11.55
C VAL A 301 -2.25 -12.35 -12.63
N ARG A 302 -2.12 -11.03 -12.77
CA ARG A 302 -1.44 -10.44 -13.93
C ARG A 302 -0.62 -9.20 -13.68
N ASN A 303 0.48 -9.04 -14.40
CA ASN A 303 1.29 -7.80 -14.39
C ASN A 303 1.70 -7.39 -12.97
N ASN A 304 2.15 -8.35 -12.16
CA ASN A 304 2.74 -8.07 -10.85
C ASN A 304 4.27 -8.06 -10.98
N GLY A 305 4.89 -7.19 -10.19
CA GLY A 305 6.30 -6.86 -10.26
C GLY A 305 7.19 -8.07 -10.04
N TYR A 306 6.81 -9.01 -9.18
CA TYR A 306 7.58 -10.18 -8.81
C TYR A 306 6.82 -11.50 -8.95
N ALA A 307 6.30 -12.10 -7.86
CA ALA A 307 5.68 -13.42 -7.91
C ALA A 307 4.14 -13.34 -8.00
N ALA A 308 3.54 -14.22 -8.80
CA ALA A 308 2.09 -14.47 -8.73
C ALA A 308 1.74 -15.16 -7.40
N PHE A 309 2.48 -16.23 -7.06
CA PHE A 309 2.33 -16.94 -5.80
C PHE A 309 3.68 -17.02 -5.07
N TYR A 310 3.78 -16.39 -3.90
CA TYR A 310 4.92 -16.50 -3.00
C TYR A 310 4.52 -17.35 -1.80
N PHE A 311 5.10 -18.53 -1.64
CA PHE A 311 4.82 -19.47 -0.56
C PHE A 311 6.06 -19.74 0.28
N GLU A 312 5.91 -19.60 1.58
CA GLU A 312 6.92 -19.90 2.59
C GLU A 312 6.28 -20.71 3.71
N ASP A 313 6.83 -21.89 4.02
CA ASP A 313 6.27 -22.87 4.96
C ASP A 313 4.75 -23.09 4.79
N THR A 314 4.29 -23.18 3.53
CA THR A 314 2.87 -23.31 3.17
C THR A 314 2.51 -24.74 2.81
N ILE A 315 1.48 -25.31 3.44
CA ILE A 315 1.15 -26.74 3.27
C ILE A 315 -0.32 -27.01 2.93
N ASP A 316 -0.56 -28.13 2.25
CA ASP A 316 -1.90 -28.67 2.01
C ASP A 316 -2.88 -27.68 1.35
N CYS A 317 -2.39 -26.71 0.56
CA CYS A 317 -3.24 -25.74 -0.13
C CYS A 317 -3.62 -26.22 -1.53
N THR A 318 -4.78 -25.78 -2.02
CA THR A 318 -5.27 -26.07 -3.37
C THR A 318 -5.28 -24.80 -4.23
N ILE A 319 -4.59 -24.86 -5.38
CA ILE A 319 -4.47 -23.75 -6.33
C ILE A 319 -5.07 -24.23 -7.65
N THR A 320 -6.25 -23.72 -8.04
CA THR A 320 -6.96 -24.25 -9.21
C THR A 320 -7.78 -23.23 -9.96
N LYS A 321 -7.90 -23.36 -11.29
CA LYS A 321 -8.72 -22.46 -12.14
C LYS A 321 -8.23 -21.02 -12.17
N ASN A 322 -6.97 -20.77 -11.84
CA ASN A 322 -6.39 -19.43 -11.90
C ASN A 322 -5.80 -19.17 -13.29
N ASN A 323 -5.91 -17.92 -13.74
CA ASN A 323 -5.30 -17.44 -14.97
C ASN A 323 -4.13 -16.52 -14.60
N VAL A 324 -2.91 -17.00 -14.82
CA VAL A 324 -1.67 -16.36 -14.37
C VAL A 324 -0.87 -15.93 -15.59
N MET A 325 -0.73 -14.60 -15.78
CA MET A 325 -0.12 -14.03 -16.97
C MET A 325 0.81 -12.86 -16.68
N ASP A 326 1.91 -12.73 -17.41
CA ASP A 326 2.77 -11.53 -17.41
C ASP A 326 3.25 -11.09 -16.00
N ASN A 327 3.46 -12.03 -15.09
CA ASN A 327 4.15 -11.79 -13.82
C ASN A 327 5.63 -12.06 -14.03
N PHE A 328 6.53 -11.42 -13.26
CA PHE A 328 7.96 -11.68 -13.41
C PHE A 328 8.30 -13.16 -13.12
N CYS A 329 7.68 -13.77 -12.11
CA CYS A 329 7.60 -15.21 -11.98
C CYS A 329 6.22 -15.71 -11.54
N PHE A 330 5.90 -16.97 -11.88
CA PHE A 330 4.66 -17.62 -11.49
C PHE A 330 4.72 -18.02 -10.02
N PHE A 331 5.85 -18.57 -9.59
CA PHE A 331 6.00 -19.11 -8.25
C PHE A 331 7.32 -18.71 -7.62
N ARG A 332 7.27 -18.54 -6.31
CA ARG A 332 8.42 -18.63 -5.41
C ARG A 332 8.00 -19.51 -4.25
N ILE A 333 8.47 -20.75 -4.25
CA ILE A 333 8.10 -21.77 -3.26
C ILE A 333 9.34 -22.06 -2.43
N TRP A 334 9.31 -21.63 -1.17
CA TRP A 334 10.46 -21.63 -0.26
C TRP A 334 10.21 -22.51 0.98
N HIS A 335 11.31 -22.99 1.56
CA HIS A 335 11.35 -23.78 2.79
C HIS A 335 10.42 -25.00 2.75
N ASN A 336 9.72 -25.31 3.84
CA ASN A 336 8.89 -26.52 3.95
C ASN A 336 7.50 -26.29 3.35
N SER A 337 7.44 -25.73 2.14
CA SER A 337 6.19 -25.54 1.41
C SER A 337 5.86 -26.78 0.60
N GLU A 338 5.03 -27.67 1.16
CA GLU A 338 4.86 -29.07 0.71
C GLU A 338 3.38 -29.45 0.58
N ASN A 339 3.06 -30.48 -0.21
CA ASN A 339 1.69 -31.00 -0.42
C ASN A 339 0.69 -29.96 -0.96
N ASN A 340 1.14 -28.88 -1.57
CA ASN A 340 0.25 -27.96 -2.26
C ASN A 340 -0.10 -28.54 -3.65
N THR A 341 -1.38 -28.49 -4.00
CA THR A 341 -1.89 -29.11 -5.22
C THR A 341 -2.32 -28.05 -6.23
N PHE A 342 -1.65 -28.03 -7.39
CA PHE A 342 -1.89 -27.13 -8.50
C PHE A 342 -2.49 -27.90 -9.67
N PHE A 343 -3.71 -27.57 -10.08
CA PHE A 343 -4.33 -28.17 -11.27
C PHE A 343 -5.35 -27.23 -11.92
N HIS A 344 -5.57 -27.36 -13.21
CA HIS A 344 -6.47 -26.51 -14.00
C HIS A 344 -6.12 -25.02 -13.95
N ASN A 345 -4.85 -24.66 -13.79
CA ASN A 345 -4.40 -23.27 -13.92
C ASN A 345 -3.85 -23.02 -15.33
N ASN A 346 -3.92 -21.76 -15.77
CA ASN A 346 -3.27 -21.30 -16.99
C ASN A 346 -2.03 -20.50 -16.62
N PHE A 347 -0.86 -20.97 -17.02
CA PHE A 347 0.43 -20.29 -16.85
C PHE A 347 0.91 -19.78 -18.22
N ILE A 348 0.77 -18.47 -18.42
CA ILE A 348 1.00 -17.79 -19.71
C ILE A 348 2.08 -16.72 -19.52
N GLY A 349 3.05 -16.67 -20.43
CA GLY A 349 4.15 -15.71 -20.44
C GLY A 349 5.52 -16.35 -20.17
N ASN A 350 6.56 -15.59 -20.50
CA ASN A 350 7.95 -16.01 -20.31
C ASN A 350 8.42 -15.75 -18.87
N VAL A 351 8.57 -16.82 -18.11
CA VAL A 351 8.90 -16.78 -16.70
C VAL A 351 10.11 -17.68 -16.41
N THR A 352 11.01 -17.20 -15.56
CA THR A 352 11.96 -18.06 -14.86
C THR A 352 11.19 -18.92 -13.86
N GLY A 353 11.21 -20.25 -14.02
CA GLY A 353 10.68 -21.20 -13.03
C GLY A 353 11.24 -20.93 -11.62
N SER A 354 10.57 -21.49 -10.60
CA SER A 354 10.80 -21.25 -9.16
C SER A 354 12.20 -20.72 -8.83
N ALA A 355 12.31 -19.43 -8.50
CA ALA A 355 13.57 -18.85 -8.07
C ALA A 355 13.87 -19.31 -6.64
N ALA A 356 14.56 -20.45 -6.54
CA ALA A 356 15.09 -21.10 -5.36
C ALA A 356 14.05 -21.85 -4.49
N GLY A 357 14.34 -23.11 -4.18
CA GLY A 357 13.56 -23.99 -3.30
C GLY A 357 13.36 -25.35 -3.94
N ARG A 358 13.72 -26.43 -3.25
CA ARG A 358 13.55 -27.80 -3.77
C ARG A 358 12.05 -28.11 -3.79
N ASP A 359 11.43 -28.04 -4.96
CA ASP A 359 10.01 -28.29 -5.15
C ASP A 359 9.71 -29.79 -5.42
N ASP A 360 10.30 -30.72 -4.66
CA ASP A 360 10.07 -32.17 -4.84
C ASP A 360 8.77 -32.69 -4.19
N GLN A 361 8.03 -31.84 -3.48
CA GLN A 361 6.91 -32.28 -2.64
C GLN A 361 5.56 -31.61 -2.94
N ASN A 362 5.48 -30.69 -3.90
CA ASN A 362 4.19 -30.19 -4.38
C ASN A 362 3.66 -31.02 -5.54
N ILE A 363 2.35 -30.97 -5.74
CA ILE A 363 1.61 -31.80 -6.68
C ILE A 363 1.09 -30.88 -7.78
N TRP A 364 1.51 -31.13 -9.03
CA TRP A 364 1.19 -30.28 -10.18
C TRP A 364 0.06 -30.84 -11.05
N ASP A 365 -0.69 -31.79 -10.52
CA ASP A 365 -1.85 -32.42 -11.15
C ASP A 365 -2.81 -32.98 -10.09
N ASN A 366 -4.01 -33.40 -10.50
CA ASN A 366 -4.96 -34.06 -9.61
C ASN A 366 -5.01 -35.59 -9.78
N GLY A 367 -4.00 -36.18 -10.44
CA GLY A 367 -3.96 -37.59 -10.83
C GLY A 367 -4.70 -37.94 -12.13
N LEU A 368 -5.42 -37.00 -12.72
CA LEU A 368 -6.12 -37.15 -14.00
C LEU A 368 -5.75 -36.03 -14.99
N GLU A 369 -5.70 -34.80 -14.51
CA GLU A 369 -5.47 -33.59 -15.28
C GLU A 369 -4.54 -32.63 -14.51
N GLY A 370 -3.71 -31.92 -15.24
CA GLY A 370 -2.72 -30.98 -14.73
C GLY A 370 -3.08 -29.53 -15.04
N ASN A 371 -2.05 -28.75 -15.39
CA ASN A 371 -2.15 -27.34 -15.70
C ASN A 371 -1.84 -27.09 -17.19
N TYR A 372 -2.30 -25.94 -17.68
CA TYR A 372 -1.87 -25.44 -18.98
C TYR A 372 -0.60 -24.59 -18.82
N TRP A 373 0.40 -24.89 -19.65
CA TRP A 373 1.68 -24.19 -19.69
C TRP A 373 1.91 -23.68 -21.10
N GLU A 374 2.06 -22.37 -21.31
CA GLU A 374 2.29 -21.81 -22.65
C GLU A 374 3.54 -22.41 -23.33
N GLN A 375 4.54 -22.79 -22.55
CA GLN A 375 5.79 -23.38 -23.04
C GLN A 375 5.72 -24.90 -23.30
N TYR A 376 4.62 -25.57 -22.93
CA TYR A 376 4.48 -27.00 -23.16
C TYR A 376 4.30 -27.30 -24.66
N ASN A 377 5.19 -28.13 -25.20
CA ASN A 377 5.25 -28.48 -26.62
C ASN A 377 5.21 -30.00 -26.86
N GLY A 378 4.65 -30.75 -25.91
CA GLY A 378 4.47 -32.20 -26.02
C GLY A 378 3.44 -32.60 -27.07
N THR A 379 3.24 -33.91 -27.21
CA THR A 379 2.24 -34.48 -28.13
C THR A 379 1.00 -34.93 -27.38
N ASP A 380 -0.13 -34.97 -28.08
CA ASP A 380 -1.36 -35.60 -27.64
C ASP A 380 -1.83 -36.54 -28.77
N ALA A 381 -1.33 -37.77 -28.72
CA ALA A 381 -1.57 -38.78 -29.76
C ALA A 381 -2.94 -39.43 -29.64
N ASN A 382 -3.53 -39.44 -28.44
CA ASN A 382 -4.83 -40.07 -28.17
C ASN A 382 -6.01 -39.08 -28.35
N GLY A 383 -5.73 -37.77 -28.43
CA GLY A 383 -6.70 -36.70 -28.68
C GLY A 383 -7.57 -36.36 -27.46
N ASP A 384 -7.12 -36.63 -26.24
CA ASP A 384 -7.87 -36.36 -25.01
C ASP A 384 -7.65 -34.94 -24.44
N ASN A 385 -6.81 -34.12 -25.09
CA ASN A 385 -6.36 -32.80 -24.69
C ASN A 385 -5.41 -32.78 -23.48
N ILE A 386 -4.86 -33.94 -23.11
CA ILE A 386 -3.80 -34.09 -22.12
C ILE A 386 -2.53 -34.50 -22.87
N GLY A 387 -1.42 -33.90 -22.48
CA GLY A 387 -0.13 -34.21 -23.06
C GLY A 387 0.37 -35.61 -22.67
N ASP A 388 0.87 -36.36 -23.66
CA ASP A 388 1.47 -37.69 -23.50
C ASP A 388 2.81 -37.65 -22.74
N THR A 389 3.45 -36.48 -22.69
CA THR A 389 4.72 -36.26 -21.98
C THR A 389 4.54 -35.33 -20.80
N LYS A 390 5.26 -35.60 -19.71
CA LYS A 390 5.22 -34.75 -18.51
C LYS A 390 5.83 -33.37 -18.79
N TYR A 391 5.31 -32.34 -18.16
CA TYR A 391 5.94 -31.03 -18.13
C TYR A 391 6.86 -30.91 -16.91
N ILE A 392 8.11 -30.53 -17.11
CA ILE A 392 9.11 -30.43 -16.06
C ILE A 392 9.02 -29.05 -15.41
N ILE A 393 8.77 -29.02 -14.11
CA ILE A 393 8.67 -27.78 -13.31
C ILE A 393 10.06 -27.35 -12.85
N ASP A 394 10.82 -28.30 -12.30
CA ASP A 394 12.20 -28.09 -11.87
C ASP A 394 13.03 -29.34 -12.19
N THR A 395 14.10 -29.14 -12.96
CA THR A 395 15.04 -30.19 -13.37
C THR A 395 15.91 -30.71 -12.24
N HIS A 396 15.95 -30.03 -11.08
CA HIS A 396 16.78 -30.44 -9.94
C HIS A 396 16.07 -31.37 -8.96
N THR A 397 14.73 -31.41 -8.99
CA THR A 397 13.89 -32.09 -7.99
C THR A 397 12.96 -33.15 -8.58
N ASP A 398 13.06 -33.42 -9.89
CA ASP A 398 12.13 -34.27 -10.64
C ASP A 398 10.66 -33.84 -10.51
N SER A 399 10.43 -32.57 -10.15
CA SER A 399 9.10 -31.98 -10.02
C SER A 399 8.46 -31.84 -11.40
N VAL A 400 7.28 -32.44 -11.55
CA VAL A 400 6.61 -32.57 -12.84
C VAL A 400 5.11 -32.43 -12.69
N ASP A 401 4.51 -31.79 -13.69
CA ASP A 401 3.11 -31.97 -14.02
C ASP A 401 2.99 -33.23 -14.91
N LYS A 402 2.30 -34.26 -14.43
CA LYS A 402 2.18 -35.54 -15.14
C LYS A 402 1.14 -35.51 -16.25
N TYR A 403 0.22 -34.57 -16.22
CA TYR A 403 -0.96 -34.51 -17.09
C TYR A 403 -1.14 -33.09 -17.65
N PRO A 404 -0.10 -32.49 -18.26
CA PRO A 404 -0.18 -31.10 -18.74
C PRO A 404 -1.29 -30.97 -19.78
N LEU A 405 -2.04 -29.88 -19.72
CA LEU A 405 -3.15 -29.63 -20.63
C LEU A 405 -2.64 -29.07 -21.97
N MET A 406 -3.21 -29.56 -23.08
CA MET A 406 -2.85 -29.12 -24.43
C MET A 406 -3.43 -27.75 -24.78
N ILE A 407 -4.51 -27.36 -24.11
CA ILE A 407 -5.21 -26.09 -24.33
C ILE A 407 -5.48 -25.39 -22.99
N PRO A 408 -5.54 -24.04 -22.97
CA PRO A 408 -5.91 -23.31 -21.77
C PRO A 408 -7.27 -23.74 -21.23
N VAL A 409 -7.38 -23.82 -19.91
CA VAL A 409 -8.65 -24.00 -19.22
C VAL A 409 -9.51 -22.78 -19.52
N SER A 410 -10.68 -23.02 -20.13
CA SER A 410 -11.66 -21.96 -20.40
C SER A 410 -12.20 -21.44 -19.08
N SER A 411 -12.18 -20.12 -18.89
CA SER A 411 -12.73 -19.49 -17.70
C SER A 411 -14.22 -19.83 -17.58
N PHE A 412 -14.61 -20.51 -16.51
CA PHE A 412 -16.02 -20.70 -16.18
C PHE A 412 -16.58 -19.33 -15.76
N ASN A 413 -17.34 -18.70 -16.66
CA ASN A 413 -18.15 -17.48 -16.45
C ASN A 413 -17.38 -16.28 -15.86
N VAL A 414 -16.66 -15.56 -16.72
CA VAL A 414 -16.51 -14.12 -16.52
C VAL A 414 -17.91 -13.52 -16.66
N VAL A 415 -18.53 -13.11 -15.55
CA VAL A 415 -19.65 -12.15 -15.63
C VAL A 415 -19.06 -10.94 -16.35
N PRO A 416 -19.53 -10.55 -17.54
CA PRO A 416 -18.93 -9.45 -18.26
C PRO A 416 -18.95 -8.22 -17.36
N GLU A 417 -17.77 -7.72 -17.01
CA GLU A 417 -17.63 -6.40 -16.41
C GLU A 417 -18.27 -5.41 -17.38
N PHE A 418 -19.44 -4.93 -17.04
CA PHE A 418 -19.94 -3.75 -17.71
C PHE A 418 -18.98 -2.61 -17.34
N PRO A 419 -18.45 -1.84 -18.32
CA PRO A 419 -17.56 -0.71 -18.04
C PRO A 419 -18.14 0.16 -16.93
N SER A 420 -17.30 0.76 -16.08
CA SER A 420 -17.73 1.62 -14.95
C SER A 420 -18.66 2.77 -15.36
N TRP A 421 -18.73 3.08 -16.67
CA TRP A 421 -19.63 4.06 -17.25
C TRP A 421 -21.04 3.53 -17.59
N THR A 422 -21.29 2.22 -17.51
CA THR A 422 -22.60 1.64 -17.82
C THR A 422 -23.69 2.02 -16.83
N PRO A 423 -23.48 2.10 -15.50
CA PRO A 423 -24.48 2.63 -14.59
C PRO A 423 -24.72 4.12 -14.82
N THR A 424 -23.70 4.88 -15.24
CA THR A 424 -23.84 6.30 -15.57
C THR A 424 -24.59 6.52 -16.87
N ILE A 425 -24.39 5.70 -17.91
CA ILE A 425 -25.20 5.73 -19.14
C ILE A 425 -26.67 5.40 -18.82
N LEU A 426 -26.92 4.39 -17.99
CA LEU A 426 -28.28 4.05 -17.53
C LEU A 426 -28.92 5.18 -16.72
N ALA A 427 -28.18 5.80 -15.79
CA ALA A 427 -28.66 6.93 -15.01
C ALA A 427 -28.95 8.15 -15.91
N LEU A 428 -28.08 8.45 -16.87
CA LEU A 428 -28.30 9.51 -17.86
C LEU A 428 -29.54 9.23 -18.71
N ALA A 429 -29.75 7.98 -19.16
CA ALA A 429 -30.94 7.61 -19.92
C ALA A 429 -32.22 7.82 -19.10
N VAL A 430 -32.23 7.42 -17.82
CA VAL A 430 -33.37 7.62 -16.91
C VAL A 430 -33.63 9.11 -16.68
N ILE A 431 -32.60 9.91 -16.44
CA ILE A 431 -32.71 11.38 -16.27
C ILE A 431 -33.26 12.02 -17.55
N THR A 432 -32.79 11.59 -18.72
CA THR A 432 -33.25 12.11 -20.02
C THR A 432 -34.74 11.82 -20.23
N VAL A 433 -35.18 10.59 -19.93
CA VAL A 433 -36.61 10.21 -19.99
C VAL A 433 -37.44 11.01 -18.99
N ALA A 434 -36.95 11.22 -17.77
CA ALA A 434 -37.61 12.03 -16.75
C ALA A 434 -37.75 13.49 -17.18
N LEU A 435 -36.71 14.08 -17.78
CA LEU A 435 -36.71 15.45 -18.30
C LEU A 435 -37.66 15.62 -19.50
N ILE A 436 -37.68 14.65 -20.42
CA ILE A 436 -38.64 14.64 -21.54
C ILE A 436 -40.08 14.58 -21.01
N SER A 437 -40.33 13.72 -20.02
CA SER A 437 -41.63 13.57 -19.37
C SER A 437 -42.06 14.85 -18.64
N TYR A 438 -41.13 15.49 -17.93
CA TYR A 438 -41.35 16.75 -17.24
C TYR A 438 -41.64 17.90 -18.23
N LYS A 439 -40.85 18.03 -19.30
CA LYS A 439 -41.06 19.05 -20.36
C LYS A 439 -42.41 18.88 -21.04
N ARG A 440 -42.84 17.64 -21.34
CA ARG A 440 -44.18 17.36 -21.87
C ARG A 440 -45.27 17.81 -20.90
N ARG A 441 -45.16 17.49 -19.60
CA ARG A 441 -46.13 17.93 -18.58
C ARG A 441 -46.20 19.46 -18.46
N LEU A 442 -45.05 20.14 -18.47
CA LEU A 442 -44.98 21.60 -18.40
C LEU A 442 -45.62 22.26 -19.64
N HIS A 443 -45.33 21.76 -20.84
CA HIS A 443 -45.97 22.23 -22.08
C HIS A 443 -47.49 22.07 -22.04
N THR A 444 -47.99 20.94 -21.55
CA THR A 444 -49.43 20.71 -21.38
C THR A 444 -50.04 21.69 -20.38
N LYS A 445 -49.36 21.95 -19.26
CA LYS A 445 -49.80 22.92 -18.23
C LYS A 445 -49.86 24.36 -18.79
N ILE A 446 -48.84 24.78 -19.54
CA ILE A 446 -48.79 26.09 -20.21
C ILE A 446 -49.89 26.20 -21.28
N ARG A 447 -50.07 25.16 -22.10
CA ARG A 447 -51.14 25.12 -23.13
C ARG A 447 -52.52 25.24 -22.51
N ASN A 448 -52.76 24.55 -21.40
CA ASN A 448 -54.04 24.61 -20.68
C ASN A 448 -54.26 25.98 -20.03
N LYS A 449 -53.22 26.62 -19.47
CA LYS A 449 -53.30 27.98 -18.92
C LYS A 449 -53.61 29.02 -20.01
N LYS A 450 -52.98 28.92 -21.19
CA LYS A 450 -53.30 29.79 -22.34
C LYS A 450 -54.74 29.60 -22.84
N ARG A 451 -55.24 28.36 -22.91
CA ARG A 451 -56.64 28.08 -23.26
C ARG A 451 -57.63 28.65 -22.25
N ALA A 452 -57.34 28.55 -20.95
CA ALA A 452 -58.18 29.11 -19.90
C ALA A 452 -58.22 30.66 -19.96
N CYS A 453 -57.09 31.31 -20.22
CA CYS A 453 -57.03 32.77 -20.36
C CYS A 453 -57.81 33.28 -21.58
N CYS A 454 -57.67 32.61 -22.72
CA CYS A 454 -58.39 32.95 -23.95
C CYS A 454 -59.91 32.75 -23.80
N LYS A 455 -60.35 31.71 -23.06
CA LYS A 455 -61.76 31.50 -22.73
C LYS A 455 -62.33 32.63 -21.86
N HIS A 456 -61.53 33.12 -20.90
CA HIS A 456 -61.95 34.21 -20.02
C HIS A 456 -62.01 35.58 -20.72
N GLU A 457 -61.18 35.81 -21.73
CA GLU A 457 -61.26 37.01 -22.58
C GLU A 457 -62.48 36.98 -23.52
N LEU A 458 -62.78 35.84 -24.13
CA LEU A 458 -63.99 35.63 -24.94
C LEU A 458 -65.29 35.81 -24.13
N GLU A 459 -65.31 35.34 -22.87
CA GLU A 459 -66.46 35.55 -21.97
C GLU A 459 -66.62 37.04 -21.58
N LYS A 460 -65.53 37.80 -21.47
CA LYS A 460 -65.56 39.25 -21.21
C LYS A 460 -65.96 40.10 -22.42
N GLU A 461 -65.62 39.68 -23.64
CA GLU A 461 -66.09 40.33 -24.87
C GLU A 461 -67.58 40.09 -25.12
N ASN A 462 -68.06 38.86 -24.89
CA ASN A 462 -69.49 38.55 -25.02
C ASN A 462 -70.37 39.28 -23.98
N ALA A 463 -69.83 39.57 -22.79
CA ALA A 463 -70.54 40.34 -21.75
C ALA A 463 -70.55 41.87 -21.99
N LYS A 464 -69.80 42.38 -22.98
CA LYS A 464 -69.81 43.80 -23.37
C LYS A 464 -70.69 44.09 -24.59
N ASN A 465 -71.12 43.05 -25.31
CA ASN A 465 -71.88 43.16 -26.57
C ASN A 465 -73.32 42.65 -26.46
N GLY A 466 -73.82 42.36 -25.25
CA GLY A 466 -75.22 42.12 -24.94
C GLY A 466 -75.66 43.05 -23.83
#